data_AF-A0A1V3RQ62-F1
#
_entry.id   AF-A0A1V3RQ62-F1
#
_cell.length_a   1.000
_cell.length_b   1.000
_cell.length_c   1.000
_cell.angle_alpha   90.00
_cell.angle_beta   90.00
_cell.angle_gamma   90.00
#
_symmetry.space_group_name_H-M   'P 1'
#
loop_
_entity.id
_entity.type
_entity.pdbx_description
1 polymer ?
#
loop_
_entity_poly.entity_id
_entity_poly.type
_entity_poly.pdbx_seq_one_letter_code
_entity_poly.pdbx_strand_id
1 'polypeptide(L)'
;MKRILFICLIFQFQISFGQNVSIEISDHYRELDGKAYATYQFVSSSYSALRPTLVIITNKDLSFELLDKLSTLYKAKQEYTDVWILGITNFNQKNISEVDKKIIDKFLQQIIKYRTDNNLPLIELEPPYTLEGLQRDKIIIEKKDDICKYLVCKSKI
;
A
#
# COMPACT_ATOMS: atom_id res chain seq x y z
N MET A 1 4.26 -24.60 -44.40
CA MET A 1 3.83 -23.42 -43.62
C MET A 1 2.94 -23.72 -42.41
N LYS A 2 1.99 -24.68 -42.46
CA LYS A 2 1.10 -24.98 -41.33
C LYS A 2 1.78 -25.47 -40.03
N ARG A 3 2.93 -26.16 -40.12
CA ARG A 3 3.66 -26.68 -38.95
C ARG A 3 4.44 -25.61 -38.15
N ILE A 4 4.81 -24.49 -38.79
CA ILE A 4 5.53 -23.38 -38.13
C ILE A 4 4.55 -22.51 -37.33
N LEU A 5 3.32 -22.34 -37.84
CA LEU A 5 2.27 -21.58 -37.15
C LEU A 5 1.91 -22.18 -35.77
N PHE A 6 1.97 -23.50 -35.64
CA PHE A 6 1.65 -24.22 -34.40
C PHE A 6 2.72 -24.01 -33.31
N ILE A 7 4.00 -23.87 -33.70
CA ILE A 7 5.10 -23.61 -32.78
C ILE A 7 5.00 -22.18 -32.22
N CYS A 8 4.63 -21.19 -33.04
CA CYS A 8 4.39 -19.82 -32.57
C CYS A 8 3.21 -19.74 -31.57
N LEU A 9 2.16 -20.55 -31.76
CA LEU A 9 1.02 -20.62 -30.84
C LEU A 9 1.39 -21.22 -29.47
N ILE A 10 2.27 -22.21 -29.42
CA ILE A 10 2.70 -22.83 -28.16
C ILE A 10 3.58 -21.87 -27.33
N PHE A 11 4.40 -21.02 -27.97
CA PHE A 11 5.20 -20.00 -27.27
C PHE A 11 4.37 -18.84 -26.70
N GLN A 12 3.18 -18.58 -27.24
CA GLN A 12 2.26 -17.57 -26.67
C GLN A 12 1.57 -18.04 -25.38
N PHE A 13 1.49 -19.36 -25.14
CA PHE A 13 0.83 -19.94 -23.97
C PHE A 13 1.72 -20.01 -22.71
N GLN A 14 3.02 -19.77 -22.81
CA GLN A 14 3.98 -20.01 -21.70
C GLN A 14 4.29 -18.77 -20.84
N ILE A 15 3.69 -17.59 -21.11
CA ILE A 15 3.95 -16.37 -20.33
C ILE A 15 2.68 -15.88 -19.59
N SER A 16 1.87 -16.79 -19.10
CA SER A 16 0.73 -16.46 -18.24
C SER A 16 0.76 -17.27 -16.95
N PHE A 17 1.92 -17.32 -16.30
CA PHE A 17 1.98 -17.67 -14.89
C PHE A 17 1.59 -16.43 -14.08
N GLY A 18 0.29 -16.28 -13.77
CA GLY A 18 -0.14 -15.37 -12.72
C GLY A 18 0.44 -15.86 -11.40
N GLN A 19 1.48 -15.19 -10.89
CA GLN A 19 2.01 -15.47 -9.56
C GLN A 19 1.19 -14.68 -8.55
N ASN A 20 0.48 -15.38 -7.67
CA ASN A 20 -0.15 -14.73 -6.52
C ASN A 20 0.94 -14.11 -5.64
N VAL A 21 0.91 -12.79 -5.47
CA VAL A 21 1.80 -12.04 -4.60
C VAL A 21 1.07 -11.76 -3.30
N SER A 22 1.58 -12.32 -2.20
CA SER A 22 1.17 -12.00 -0.84
C SER A 22 2.38 -11.42 -0.12
N ILE A 23 2.30 -10.14 0.26
CA ILE A 23 3.37 -9.45 0.98
C ILE A 23 2.78 -8.88 2.26
N GLU A 24 3.47 -9.13 3.36
CA GLU A 24 3.20 -8.53 4.66
C GLU A 24 4.54 -8.12 5.27
N ILE A 25 4.76 -6.82 5.44
CA ILE A 25 5.99 -6.27 6.01
C ILE A 25 5.58 -5.32 7.12
N SER A 26 6.06 -5.57 8.34
CA SER A 26 5.85 -4.70 9.49
C SER A 26 7.18 -4.23 10.07
N ASP A 27 7.26 -2.94 10.39
CA ASP A 27 8.27 -2.39 11.28
C ASP A 27 7.56 -1.77 12.48
N HIS A 28 7.57 -2.47 13.61
CA HIS A 28 6.87 -2.03 14.82
C HIS A 28 7.55 -0.84 15.51
N TYR A 29 8.82 -0.59 15.22
CA TYR A 29 9.54 0.54 15.80
C TYR A 29 10.59 1.09 14.84
N ARG A 30 10.43 2.36 14.49
CA ARG A 30 11.45 3.22 13.88
C ARG A 30 11.44 4.55 14.62
N GLU A 31 12.52 5.31 14.50
CA GLU A 31 12.66 6.60 15.15
C GLU A 31 13.25 7.63 14.18
N LEU A 32 12.78 8.87 14.25
CA LEU A 32 13.33 10.02 13.55
C LEU A 32 13.16 11.25 14.42
N ASP A 33 14.25 12.00 14.63
CA ASP A 33 14.27 13.22 15.45
C ASP A 33 13.58 13.04 16.83
N GLY A 34 13.83 11.90 17.50
CA GLY A 34 13.26 11.56 18.81
C GLY A 34 11.79 11.14 18.80
N LYS A 35 11.16 11.03 17.63
CA LYS A 35 9.77 10.62 17.49
C LYS A 35 9.67 9.22 16.89
N ALA A 36 9.04 8.32 17.64
CA ALA A 36 8.85 6.93 17.23
C ALA A 36 7.67 6.81 16.24
N TYR A 37 7.83 5.92 15.26
CA TYR A 37 6.79 5.55 14.31
C TYR A 37 6.84 4.05 14.00
N ALA A 38 5.84 3.56 13.29
CA ALA A 38 5.72 2.20 12.80
C ALA A 38 5.22 2.23 11.35
N THR A 39 5.64 1.28 10.55
CA THR A 39 5.21 1.14 9.15
C THR A 39 4.69 -0.25 8.90
N TYR A 40 3.70 -0.36 8.03
CA TYR A 40 3.16 -1.62 7.59
C TYR A 40 2.80 -1.59 6.12
N GLN A 41 3.09 -2.68 5.44
CA GLN A 41 2.72 -2.92 4.05
C GLN A 41 1.95 -4.24 3.96
N PHE A 42 0.82 -4.20 3.27
CA PHE A 42 0.05 -5.38 2.93
C PHE A 42 -0.30 -5.41 1.45
N VAL A 43 -0.08 -6.55 0.81
CA VAL A 43 -0.40 -6.81 -0.59
C VAL A 43 -1.01 -8.19 -0.68
N SER A 44 -2.16 -8.31 -1.34
CA SER A 44 -2.69 -9.60 -1.78
C SER A 44 -3.25 -9.45 -3.20
N SER A 45 -2.53 -9.97 -4.18
CA SER A 45 -2.78 -9.68 -5.60
C SER A 45 -2.45 -10.89 -6.48
N SER A 46 -3.33 -11.26 -7.41
CA SER A 46 -3.12 -12.37 -8.35
C SER A 46 -2.31 -11.97 -9.60
N TYR A 47 -1.33 -11.09 -9.40
CA TYR A 47 -0.50 -10.40 -10.41
C TYR A 47 -1.29 -9.40 -11.28
N SER A 48 -1.09 -8.11 -11.02
CA SER A 48 -1.51 -7.02 -11.89
C SER A 48 -0.43 -5.95 -11.92
N ALA A 49 -0.06 -5.48 -13.11
CA ALA A 49 0.86 -4.36 -13.24
C ALA A 49 0.25 -3.07 -12.64
N LEU A 50 -1.08 -2.92 -12.65
CA LEU A 50 -1.75 -1.66 -12.32
C LEU A 50 -1.86 -1.37 -10.81
N ARG A 51 -1.37 -2.27 -9.94
CA ARG A 51 -1.54 -2.28 -8.47
C ARG A 51 -1.69 -0.88 -7.84
N PRO A 52 -2.92 -0.41 -7.59
CA PRO A 52 -3.14 0.88 -6.94
C PRO A 52 -2.58 0.90 -5.52
N THR A 53 -2.23 2.09 -5.02
CA THR A 53 -1.67 2.26 -3.68
C THR A 53 -2.65 2.99 -2.79
N LEU A 54 -2.92 2.44 -1.61
CA LEU A 54 -3.69 3.08 -0.54
C LEU A 54 -2.73 3.45 0.59
N VAL A 55 -2.50 4.75 0.80
CA VAL A 55 -1.61 5.24 1.85
C VAL A 55 -2.42 5.80 3.02
N ILE A 56 -2.23 5.22 4.21
CA ILE A 56 -2.95 5.57 5.43
C ILE A 56 -1.95 6.07 6.47
N ILE A 57 -2.24 7.21 7.09
CA ILE A 57 -1.47 7.79 8.18
C ILE A 57 -2.38 7.89 9.40
N THR A 58 -1.86 7.44 10.54
CA THR A 58 -2.62 7.46 11.77
C THR A 58 -1.70 7.50 12.99
N ASN A 59 -2.29 7.49 14.18
CA ASN A 59 -1.55 7.30 15.41
C ASN A 59 -1.00 5.87 15.49
N LYS A 60 0.21 5.72 16.03
CA LYS A 60 0.89 4.43 16.19
C LYS A 60 0.03 3.36 16.87
N ASP A 61 -0.69 3.69 17.93
CA ASP A 61 -1.52 2.72 18.65
C ASP A 61 -2.67 2.20 17.77
N LEU A 62 -3.33 3.11 17.04
CA LEU A 62 -4.38 2.74 16.09
C LEU A 62 -3.81 1.91 14.94
N SER A 63 -2.60 2.21 14.47
CA SER A 63 -1.96 1.40 13.41
C SER A 63 -1.82 -0.06 13.83
N PHE A 64 -1.40 -0.35 15.06
CA PHE A 64 -1.28 -1.71 15.57
C PHE A 64 -2.62 -2.42 15.67
N GLU A 65 -3.66 -1.74 16.14
CA GLU A 65 -5.00 -2.32 16.16
C GLU A 65 -5.54 -2.68 14.77
N LEU A 66 -5.06 -1.99 13.74
CA LEU A 66 -5.45 -2.23 12.35
C LEU A 66 -4.68 -3.41 11.74
N LEU A 67 -3.42 -3.62 12.12
CA LEU A 67 -2.58 -4.73 11.60
C LEU A 67 -3.25 -6.08 11.81
N ASP A 68 -3.64 -6.37 13.06
CA ASP A 68 -4.25 -7.64 13.45
C ASP A 68 -5.55 -7.95 12.69
N LYS A 69 -6.18 -6.92 12.11
CA LYS A 69 -7.47 -7.03 11.43
C LYS A 69 -7.35 -6.89 9.92
N LEU A 70 -6.24 -6.38 9.39
CA LEU A 70 -6.18 -5.95 8.01
C LEU A 70 -6.41 -7.10 7.03
N SER A 71 -5.80 -8.25 7.28
CA SER A 71 -5.98 -9.48 6.50
C SER A 71 -7.45 -9.94 6.46
N THR A 72 -8.21 -9.69 7.52
CA THR A 72 -9.66 -10.02 7.61
C THR A 72 -10.57 -8.96 7.00
N LEU A 73 -10.11 -7.71 6.96
CA LEU A 73 -10.82 -6.57 6.37
C LEU A 73 -10.63 -6.52 4.85
N TYR A 74 -9.49 -7.02 4.37
CA TYR A 74 -9.15 -7.08 2.95
C TYR A 74 -10.09 -8.08 2.24
N LYS A 75 -10.98 -7.58 1.39
CA LYS A 75 -11.92 -8.38 0.58
C LYS A 75 -11.44 -8.46 -0.87
N ALA A 76 -12.06 -9.37 -1.63
CA ALA A 76 -11.90 -9.50 -3.09
C ALA A 76 -12.07 -8.18 -3.88
N LYS A 77 -12.72 -7.13 -3.33
CA LYS A 77 -12.81 -5.81 -3.97
C LYS A 77 -11.53 -4.96 -3.87
N GLN A 78 -10.61 -5.28 -2.96
CA GLN A 78 -9.27 -4.68 -2.92
C GLN A 78 -8.21 -5.58 -3.52
N GLU A 79 -8.57 -6.73 -4.10
CA GLU A 79 -7.63 -7.53 -4.88
C GLU A 79 -6.85 -6.57 -5.78
N TYR A 80 -5.52 -6.70 -5.79
CA TYR A 80 -4.59 -5.81 -6.50
C TYR A 80 -4.25 -4.46 -5.84
N THR A 81 -4.72 -4.11 -4.63
CA THR A 81 -4.34 -2.86 -3.95
C THR A 81 -3.20 -3.05 -2.95
N ASP A 82 -2.16 -2.26 -3.05
CA ASP A 82 -1.08 -2.18 -2.07
C ASP A 82 -1.50 -1.23 -0.93
N VAL A 83 -1.67 -1.77 0.27
CA VAL A 83 -2.03 -0.96 1.44
C VAL A 83 -0.78 -0.65 2.25
N TRP A 84 -0.57 0.63 2.54
CA TRP A 84 0.55 1.14 3.31
C TRP A 84 0.03 1.93 4.50
N ILE A 85 0.50 1.59 5.70
CA ILE A 85 0.07 2.25 6.94
C ILE A 85 1.29 2.82 7.65
N LEU A 86 1.22 4.09 8.01
CA LEU A 86 2.17 4.78 8.86
C LEU A 86 1.50 5.15 10.18
N GLY A 87 2.03 4.60 11.28
CA GLY A 87 1.61 4.91 12.63
C GLY A 87 2.65 5.81 13.31
N ILE A 88 2.31 7.07 13.60
CA ILE A 88 3.24 7.99 14.29
C ILE A 88 2.80 8.16 15.75
N THR A 89 3.75 8.10 16.68
CA THR A 89 3.46 8.25 18.12
C THR A 89 2.96 9.66 18.41
N ASN A 90 1.86 9.80 19.15
CA ASN A 90 1.24 11.09 19.48
C ASN A 90 0.97 11.95 18.23
N PHE A 91 0.53 11.32 17.13
CA PHE A 91 0.21 12.03 15.89
C PHE A 91 -1.01 12.93 16.09
N ASN A 92 -0.88 14.21 15.74
CA ASN A 92 -1.96 15.20 15.78
C ASN A 92 -2.20 15.76 14.37
N GLN A 93 -3.23 15.28 13.69
CA GLN A 93 -3.52 15.73 12.32
C GLN A 93 -4.01 17.18 12.21
N LYS A 94 -4.56 17.74 13.29
CA LYS A 94 -4.98 19.15 13.32
C LYS A 94 -3.76 20.07 13.41
N ASN A 95 -2.62 19.55 13.85
CA ASN A 95 -1.36 20.27 13.98
C ASN A 95 -0.18 19.33 13.69
N ILE A 96 0.05 19.05 12.40
CA ILE A 96 1.13 18.17 11.95
C ILE A 96 2.47 18.91 12.15
N SER A 97 3.30 18.38 13.06
CA SER A 97 4.60 18.97 13.36
C SER A 97 5.60 18.80 12.21
N GLU A 98 6.68 19.57 12.21
CA GLU A 98 7.76 19.41 11.21
C GLU A 98 8.40 18.03 11.24
N VAL A 99 8.55 17.44 12.43
CA VAL A 99 9.05 16.07 12.58
C VAL A 99 8.06 15.08 11.95
N ASP A 100 6.75 15.26 12.14
CA ASP A 100 5.74 14.41 11.49
C ASP A 100 5.81 14.51 9.97
N LYS A 101 5.96 15.73 9.42
CA LYS A 101 6.12 15.93 7.98
C LYS A 101 7.34 15.17 7.44
N LYS A 102 8.49 15.26 8.11
CA LYS A 102 9.70 14.51 7.73
C LYS A 102 9.48 13.00 7.76
N ILE A 103 8.80 12.49 8.79
CA ILE A 103 8.48 11.06 8.88
C ILE A 103 7.57 10.63 7.72
N ILE A 104 6.54 11.43 7.43
CA ILE A 104 5.62 11.18 6.31
C ILE A 104 6.40 11.19 4.98
N ASP A 105 7.21 12.21 4.71
CA ASP A 105 8.01 12.29 3.48
C ASP A 105 8.92 11.08 3.32
N LYS A 106 9.63 10.68 4.38
CA LYS A 106 10.49 9.51 4.37
C LYS A 106 9.71 8.23 4.06
N PHE A 107 8.52 8.09 4.64
CA PHE A 107 7.64 6.95 4.37
C PHE A 107 7.15 6.94 2.92
N LEU A 108 6.69 8.07 2.38
CA LEU A 108 6.25 8.15 0.98
C LEU A 108 7.39 7.87 -0.01
N GLN A 109 8.60 8.32 0.30
CA GLN A 109 9.80 7.98 -0.49
C GLN A 109 10.10 6.48 -0.48
N GLN A 110 9.86 5.78 0.64
CA GLN A 110 10.01 4.32 0.70
C GLN A 110 9.01 3.61 -0.22
N ILE A 111 7.77 4.10 -0.30
CA ILE A 111 6.75 3.56 -1.21
C ILE A 111 7.20 3.73 -2.66
N ILE A 112 7.65 4.92 -3.05
CA ILE A 112 8.16 5.19 -4.40
C ILE A 112 9.34 4.26 -4.71
N LYS A 113 10.30 4.17 -3.79
CA LYS A 113 11.47 3.28 -3.96
C LYS A 113 11.04 1.82 -4.14
N TYR A 114 10.15 1.31 -3.30
CA TYR A 114 9.64 -0.06 -3.41
C TYR A 114 9.00 -0.29 -4.80
N ARG A 115 8.16 0.63 -5.26
CA ARG A 115 7.51 0.50 -6.58
C ARG A 115 8.52 0.50 -7.71
N THR A 116 9.51 1.40 -7.67
CA THR A 116 10.62 1.45 -8.64
C THR A 116 11.43 0.14 -8.63
N ASP A 117 11.85 -0.33 -7.46
CA ASP A 117 12.66 -1.54 -7.31
C ASP A 117 11.92 -2.80 -7.80
N ASN A 118 10.59 -2.79 -7.81
CA ASN A 118 9.74 -3.88 -8.28
C ASN A 118 9.16 -3.66 -9.68
N ASN A 119 9.65 -2.68 -10.45
CA ASN A 119 9.17 -2.33 -11.79
C ASN A 119 7.64 -2.12 -11.88
N LEU A 120 7.03 -1.61 -10.80
CA LEU A 120 5.61 -1.25 -10.80
C LEU A 120 5.44 0.10 -11.51
N PRO A 121 4.38 0.29 -12.32
CA PRO A 121 4.16 1.52 -13.06
C PRO A 121 4.03 2.71 -12.11
N LEU A 122 4.83 3.74 -12.41
CA LEU A 122 4.91 4.99 -11.65
C LEU A 122 4.18 6.15 -12.33
N ILE A 123 4.00 6.09 -13.66
CA ILE A 123 3.77 7.30 -14.48
C ILE A 123 2.45 7.24 -15.29
N GLU A 124 1.91 6.06 -15.60
CA GLU A 124 0.79 5.92 -16.56
C GLU A 124 -0.61 5.95 -15.94
N LEU A 125 -0.74 6.08 -14.63
CA LEU A 125 -2.02 6.23 -13.95
C LEU A 125 -2.16 7.67 -13.47
N GLU A 126 -3.29 8.32 -13.76
CA GLU A 126 -3.61 9.59 -13.13
C GLU A 126 -4.21 9.34 -11.74
N PRO A 127 -3.60 9.90 -10.67
CA PRO A 127 -2.41 10.75 -10.66
C PRO A 127 -1.07 9.98 -10.59
N PRO A 128 0.03 10.55 -11.10
CA PRO A 128 1.34 9.88 -11.12
C PRO A 128 1.85 9.61 -9.70
N TYR A 129 2.55 8.49 -9.52
CA TYR A 129 3.19 8.08 -8.26
C TYR A 129 4.46 8.89 -7.99
N THR A 130 4.28 10.20 -7.79
CA THR A 130 5.30 11.12 -7.31
C THR A 130 5.14 11.35 -5.80
N LEU A 131 6.15 11.94 -5.16
CA LEU A 131 6.05 12.33 -3.75
C LEU A 131 4.87 13.28 -3.53
N GLU A 132 4.67 14.24 -4.44
CA GLU A 132 3.55 15.18 -4.41
C GLU A 132 2.20 14.47 -4.60
N GLY A 133 2.12 13.49 -5.50
CA GLY A 133 0.92 12.72 -5.73
C GLY A 133 0.50 11.93 -4.48
N LEU A 134 1.45 11.19 -3.91
CA LEU A 134 1.23 10.47 -2.66
C LEU A 134 0.92 11.42 -1.49
N GLN A 135 1.54 12.61 -1.45
CA GLN A 135 1.21 13.63 -0.44
C GLN A 135 -0.24 14.11 -0.55
N ARG A 136 -0.77 14.27 -1.76
CA ARG A 136 -2.17 14.66 -1.97
C ARG A 136 -3.13 13.53 -1.63
N ASP A 137 -2.81 12.31 -2.02
CA ASP A 137 -3.75 11.18 -1.99
C ASP A 137 -3.69 10.38 -0.68
N LYS A 138 -2.73 10.68 0.20
CA LYS A 138 -2.66 10.08 1.54
C LYS A 138 -3.94 10.34 2.32
N ILE A 139 -4.37 9.32 3.03
CA ILE A 139 -5.54 9.37 3.90
C ILE A 139 -5.04 9.47 5.34
N ILE A 140 -5.64 10.36 6.11
CA ILE A 140 -5.42 10.44 7.55
C ILE A 140 -6.67 9.94 8.26
N ILE A 141 -6.50 9.01 9.20
CA ILE A 141 -7.61 8.48 10.01
C ILE A 141 -7.41 8.73 11.50
N GLU A 142 -8.49 9.12 12.17
CA GLU A 142 -8.56 9.34 13.63
C GLU A 142 -9.09 8.13 14.36
N LYS A 143 -10.12 7.52 13.79
CA LYS A 143 -10.89 6.49 14.43
C LYS A 143 -10.74 5.21 13.65
N LYS A 144 -10.79 4.10 14.38
CA LYS A 144 -10.77 2.76 13.82
C LYS A 144 -11.76 2.57 12.67
N ASP A 145 -12.99 3.05 12.85
CA ASP A 145 -14.06 2.86 11.86
C ASP A 145 -13.85 3.69 10.59
N ASP A 146 -12.98 4.70 10.60
CA ASP A 146 -12.67 5.48 9.40
C ASP A 146 -12.00 4.62 8.32
N ILE A 147 -11.26 3.59 8.72
CA ILE A 147 -10.64 2.68 7.73
C ILE A 147 -11.69 1.97 6.89
N CYS A 148 -12.90 1.78 7.42
CA CYS A 148 -13.97 1.07 6.75
C CYS A 148 -14.55 1.84 5.55
N LYS A 149 -14.33 3.15 5.49
CA LYS A 149 -14.62 3.97 4.30
C LYS A 149 -13.79 3.54 3.09
N TYR A 150 -12.61 2.97 3.33
CA TYR A 150 -11.65 2.60 2.28
C TYR A 150 -11.54 1.08 2.11
N LEU A 151 -11.67 0.32 3.21
CA LEU A 151 -11.47 -1.13 3.21
C LEU A 151 -12.76 -1.96 3.22
N VAL A 152 -13.96 -1.37 3.09
CA VAL A 152 -15.24 -2.10 3.01
C VAL A 152 -15.37 -3.16 4.12
N CYS A 153 -15.16 -2.74 5.37
CA CYS A 153 -15.37 -3.59 6.54
C CYS A 153 -16.75 -4.25 6.47
N LYS A 154 -16.87 -5.52 6.89
CA LYS A 154 -18.21 -6.09 7.07
C LYS A 154 -18.96 -5.22 8.08
N SER A 155 -20.10 -4.66 7.67
CA SER A 155 -21.11 -4.22 8.64
C SER A 155 -21.43 -5.42 9.50
N LYS A 156 -21.46 -5.27 10.84
CA LYS A 156 -22.08 -6.28 11.69
C LYS A 156 -23.50 -6.49 11.14
N ILE A 157 -23.74 -7.69 10.61
CA ILE A 157 -25.08 -8.19 10.28
C ILE A 157 -25.83 -8.33 11.59
#